data_AF-A0A1J3K2E8-F1
#
_entry.id   AF-A0A1J3K2E8-F1
#
_cell.length_a   1.000
_cell.length_b   1.000
_cell.length_c   1.000
_cell.angle_alpha   90.00
_cell.angle_beta   90.00
_cell.angle_gamma   90.00
#
_symmetry.space_group_name_H-M   'P 1'
#
loop_
_entity.id
_entity.type
_entity.pdbx_description
1 polymer ?
#
loop_
_entity_poly.entity_id
_entity_poly.type
_entity_poly.pdbx_seq_one_letter_code
_entity_poly.pdbx_strand_id
1 'polypeptide(L)'
;IRAIKFLEKHWTELVRDIRTGTLSSLITDPSVREAVAKILKPSQKLADFVESECKKSSWKGIITRLWPNTKYVDVIVTGTMSQYIPTLDYYSNGLPLVCTMYAS
;
A
#
# COMPACT_ATOMS: atom_id res chain seq x y z
N ILE A 1 2.04 -9.66 -0.89
CA ILE A 1 1.88 -9.27 -2.32
C ILE A 1 0.49 -8.75 -2.71
N ARG A 2 -0.62 -9.31 -2.19
CA ARG A 2 -1.99 -8.95 -2.63
C ARG A 2 -2.34 -7.47 -2.41
N ALA A 3 -1.90 -6.87 -1.32
CA ALA A 3 -2.13 -5.45 -1.04
C ALA A 3 -1.53 -4.52 -2.11
N ILE A 4 -0.33 -4.85 -2.62
CA ILE A 4 0.32 -4.06 -3.67
C ILE A 4 -0.46 -4.16 -4.99
N LYS A 5 -0.93 -5.37 -5.34
CA LYS A 5 -1.80 -5.56 -6.51
C LYS A 5 -3.14 -4.82 -6.38
N PHE A 6 -3.69 -4.75 -5.17
CA PHE A 6 -4.90 -3.98 -4.92
C PHE A 6 -4.65 -2.48 -5.15
N LEU A 7 -3.54 -1.96 -4.63
CA LEU A 7 -3.12 -0.57 -4.88
C LEU A 7 -2.93 -0.30 -6.38
N GLU A 8 -2.27 -1.21 -7.10
CA GLU A 8 -2.06 -1.10 -8.55
C GLU A 8 -3.37 -0.99 -9.36
N LYS A 9 -4.42 -1.68 -8.92
CA LYS A 9 -5.72 -1.65 -9.59
C LYS A 9 -6.61 -0.48 -9.17
N HIS A 10 -6.54 -0.04 -7.91
CA HIS A 10 -7.50 0.89 -7.31
C HIS A 10 -6.89 2.23 -6.85
N TRP A 11 -5.64 2.54 -7.21
CA TRP A 11 -5.00 3.80 -6.78
C TRP A 11 -5.77 5.05 -7.22
N THR A 12 -6.45 5.03 -8.37
CA THR A 12 -7.23 6.17 -8.88
C THR A 12 -8.38 6.55 -7.94
N GLU A 13 -9.11 5.55 -7.45
CA GLU A 13 -10.19 5.73 -6.48
C GLU A 13 -9.63 6.20 -5.13
N LEU A 14 -8.53 5.60 -4.67
CA LEU A 14 -7.87 5.99 -3.42
C LEU A 14 -7.36 7.43 -3.44
N VAL A 15 -6.74 7.85 -4.55
CA VAL A 15 -6.29 9.24 -4.75
C VAL A 15 -7.47 10.20 -4.74
N ARG A 16 -8.58 9.85 -5.39
CA ARG A 16 -9.79 10.67 -5.38
C ARG A 16 -10.32 10.84 -3.96
N ASP A 17 -10.41 9.75 -3.19
CA ASP A 17 -10.92 9.77 -1.83
C ASP A 17 -10.01 10.59 -0.89
N ILE A 18 -8.69 10.54 -1.07
CA ILE A 18 -7.73 11.41 -0.36
C ILE A 18 -7.90 12.89 -0.77
N ARG A 19 -8.13 13.14 -2.07
CA ARG A 19 -8.28 14.50 -2.61
C ARG A 19 -9.56 15.17 -2.10
N THR A 20 -10.68 14.44 -2.10
CA THR A 20 -11.98 14.96 -1.64
C THR A 20 -12.18 14.84 -0.13
N GLY A 21 -11.39 14.00 0.53
CA GLY A 21 -11.58 13.67 1.95
C GLY A 21 -12.86 12.86 2.20
N THR A 22 -13.42 12.24 1.15
CA THR A 22 -14.67 11.48 1.22
C THR A 22 -14.44 10.06 0.74
N LEU A 23 -14.93 9.09 1.51
CA LEU A 23 -14.80 7.69 1.17
C LEU A 23 -15.76 7.30 0.04
N SER A 24 -15.28 6.49 -0.91
CA SER A 24 -16.07 5.93 -2.00
C SER A 24 -17.34 5.23 -1.50
N SER A 25 -18.43 5.37 -2.23
CA SER A 25 -19.72 4.73 -1.95
C SER A 25 -19.70 3.20 -2.06
N LEU A 26 -18.61 2.63 -2.60
CA LEU A 26 -18.38 1.19 -2.64
C LEU A 26 -18.19 0.59 -1.23
N ILE A 27 -17.68 1.38 -0.28
CA ILE A 27 -17.55 0.94 1.11
C ILE A 27 -18.84 1.28 1.82
N THR A 28 -19.73 0.28 1.90
CA THR A 28 -21.05 0.41 2.52
C THR A 28 -21.05 0.16 4.03
N ASP A 29 -20.00 -0.48 4.55
CA ASP A 29 -19.92 -0.82 5.97
C ASP A 29 -19.79 0.45 6.84
N PRO A 30 -20.76 0.70 7.75
CA PRO A 30 -20.78 1.94 8.54
C PRO A 30 -19.61 2.01 9.54
N SER A 31 -19.17 0.88 10.10
CA SER A 31 -18.07 0.84 11.07
C SER A 31 -16.75 1.21 10.42
N VAL A 32 -16.50 0.70 9.21
CA VAL A 32 -15.30 1.05 8.41
C VAL A 32 -15.35 2.52 8.03
N ARG A 33 -16.52 3.03 7.58
CA ARG A 33 -16.67 4.44 7.21
C ARG A 33 -16.36 5.38 8.38
N GLU A 34 -16.88 5.08 9.57
CA GLU A 34 -16.64 5.91 10.75
C GLU A 34 -15.17 5.88 11.19
N ALA A 35 -14.53 4.71 11.15
CA ALA A 35 -13.11 4.57 11.47
C ALA A 35 -12.22 5.35 10.48
N VAL A 36 -12.51 5.24 9.17
CA VAL A 36 -11.74 5.95 8.14
C VAL A 36 -12.01 7.44 8.16
N ALA A 37 -13.24 7.89 8.45
CA ALA A 37 -13.57 9.32 8.54
C ALA A 37 -12.76 10.07 9.62
N LYS A 38 -12.31 9.38 10.67
CA LYS A 38 -11.44 9.97 11.71
C LYS A 38 -10.01 10.25 11.21
N ILE A 39 -9.58 9.56 10.16
CA ILE A 39 -8.21 9.61 9.62
C ILE A 39 -8.17 10.38 8.29
N LEU A 40 -9.16 10.14 7.43
CA LEU A 40 -9.25 10.70 6.08
C LEU A 40 -9.55 12.20 6.15
N LYS A 41 -8.55 13.01 5.78
CA LYS A 41 -8.68 14.45 5.65
C LYS A 41 -8.42 14.85 4.21
N PRO A 42 -9.15 15.83 3.66
CA PRO A 42 -8.92 16.30 2.31
C PRO A 42 -7.49 16.84 2.19
N SER A 43 -6.67 16.19 1.37
CA SER A 43 -5.27 16.53 1.19
C SER A 43 -4.85 16.41 -0.27
N GLN A 44 -4.87 17.53 -0.96
CA GLN A 44 -4.53 17.61 -2.38
C GLN A 44 -3.06 17.28 -2.62
N LYS A 45 -2.16 17.79 -1.77
CA LYS A 45 -0.71 17.52 -1.84
C LYS A 45 -0.39 16.04 -1.70
N LEU A 46 -1.08 15.32 -0.79
CA LEU A 46 -0.88 13.88 -0.63
C LEU A 46 -1.44 13.10 -1.82
N ALA A 47 -2.63 13.48 -2.31
CA ALA A 47 -3.23 12.87 -3.48
C ALA A 47 -2.33 12.99 -4.71
N ASP A 48 -1.79 14.18 -4.97
CA ASP A 48 -0.91 14.43 -6.12
C ASP A 48 0.42 13.66 -6.00
N PHE A 49 0.96 13.55 -4.79
CA PHE A 49 2.14 12.73 -4.51
C PHE A 49 1.88 11.25 -4.84
N VAL A 50 0.81 10.66 -4.28
CA VAL A 50 0.46 9.25 -4.51
C VAL A 50 0.16 9.00 -5.99
N GLU A 51 -0.56 9.90 -6.65
CA GLU A 51 -0.84 9.84 -8.09
C GLU A 51 0.46 9.86 -8.91
N SER A 52 1.39 10.76 -8.60
CA SER A 52 2.66 10.86 -9.32
C SER A 52 3.52 9.61 -9.20
N GLU A 53 3.47 8.92 -8.06
CA GLU A 53 4.22 7.69 -7.83
C GLU A 53 3.56 6.47 -8.47
N CYS A 54 2.23 6.35 -8.38
CA CYS A 54 1.46 5.23 -8.94
C CYS A 54 1.32 5.30 -10.47
N LYS A 55 1.36 6.50 -11.06
CA LYS A 55 1.28 6.71 -12.52
C LYS A 55 2.55 6.30 -13.26
N LYS A 56 3.66 6.06 -12.56
CA LYS A 56 4.92 5.59 -13.17
C LYS A 56 4.74 4.19 -13.77
N SER A 57 5.37 3.96 -14.91
CA SER A 57 5.34 2.66 -15.60
C SER A 57 6.01 1.53 -14.82
N SER A 58 6.97 1.86 -13.95
CA SER A 58 7.65 0.88 -13.09
C SER A 58 7.26 1.03 -11.62
N TRP A 59 6.71 -0.05 -11.07
CA TRP A 59 6.39 -0.19 -9.65
C TRP A 59 7.57 -0.73 -8.83
N LYS A 60 8.76 -0.86 -9.43
CA LYS A 60 9.97 -1.26 -8.70
C LYS A 60 10.25 -0.26 -7.58
N GLY A 61 10.34 -0.70 -6.33
CA GLY A 61 10.57 0.20 -5.19
C GLY A 61 9.39 1.09 -4.81
N ILE A 62 8.16 0.77 -5.23
CA ILE A 62 6.98 1.56 -4.86
C ILE A 62 6.82 1.70 -3.33
N ILE A 63 7.22 0.69 -2.54
CA ILE A 63 7.10 0.72 -1.08
C ILE A 63 7.97 1.83 -0.49
N THR A 64 9.23 1.94 -0.91
CA THR A 64 10.14 2.98 -0.43
C THR A 64 9.80 4.35 -0.99
N ARG A 65 9.11 4.44 -2.14
CA ARG A 65 8.63 5.72 -2.67
C ARG A 65 7.42 6.25 -1.92
N LEU A 66 6.41 5.40 -1.69
CA LEU A 66 5.20 5.79 -0.95
C LEU A 66 5.47 5.96 0.55
N TRP A 67 6.30 5.09 1.13
CA TRP A 67 6.68 5.11 2.53
C TRP A 67 8.20 5.20 2.66
N PRO A 68 8.80 6.40 2.51
CA PRO A 68 10.25 6.58 2.50
C PRO A 68 10.95 6.21 3.80
N ASN A 69 10.22 6.18 4.91
CA ASN A 69 10.77 5.85 6.23
C ASN A 69 10.66 4.35 6.59
N THR A 70 10.28 3.49 5.63
CA THR A 70 10.17 2.04 5.85
C THR A 70 11.56 1.43 6.03
N LYS A 71 11.80 0.79 7.18
CA LYS A 71 13.10 0.16 7.48
C LYS A 71 13.20 -1.29 7.04
N TYR A 72 12.10 -2.02 7.13
CA TYR A 72 12.00 -3.44 6.78
C TYR A 72 10.56 -3.78 6.42
N VAL A 73 10.36 -4.92 5.77
CA VAL A 73 9.02 -5.46 5.49
C VAL A 73 8.83 -6.69 6.36
N ASP A 74 7.87 -6.63 7.29
CA ASP A 74 7.51 -7.76 8.15
C ASP A 74 6.54 -8.69 7.41
N VAL A 75 7.04 -9.85 6.99
CA VAL A 75 6.30 -10.82 6.18
C VAL A 75 6.96 -12.19 6.28
N ILE A 76 6.14 -13.21 6.51
CA ILE A 76 6.58 -14.60 6.46
C ILE A 76 6.98 -14.94 5.03
N VAL A 77 8.29 -15.09 4.80
CA VAL A 77 8.88 -15.52 3.51
C VAL A 77 9.53 -16.90 3.59
N THR A 78 9.31 -17.65 4.67
CA THR A 78 9.82 -19.02 4.84
C THR A 78 8.88 -20.06 4.19
N GLY A 79 9.39 -21.28 3.95
CA GLY A 79 8.61 -22.38 3.37
C GLY A 79 8.07 -22.06 1.97
N THR A 80 6.78 -22.32 1.75
CA THR A 80 6.10 -22.06 0.46
C THR A 80 5.97 -20.58 0.12
N MET A 81 6.21 -19.67 1.07
CA MET A 81 6.18 -18.22 0.82
C MET A 81 7.50 -17.69 0.22
N SER A 82 8.57 -18.48 0.22
CA SER A 82 9.88 -18.10 -0.35
C SER A 82 9.81 -17.77 -1.84
N GLN A 83 8.86 -18.36 -2.58
CA GLN A 83 8.61 -18.06 -3.99
C GLN A 83 8.27 -16.57 -4.23
N TYR A 84 7.79 -15.85 -3.22
CA TYR A 84 7.43 -14.43 -3.34
C TYR A 84 8.59 -13.49 -3.05
N ILE A 85 9.75 -13.98 -2.61
CA ILE A 85 10.93 -13.16 -2.31
C ILE A 85 11.31 -12.25 -3.49
N PRO A 86 11.47 -12.75 -4.75
CA PRO A 86 11.85 -11.87 -5.87
C PRO A 86 10.81 -10.78 -6.18
N THR A 87 9.53 -11.09 -5.96
CA THR A 87 8.44 -10.13 -6.16
C THR A 87 8.45 -9.05 -5.09
N LEU A 88 8.66 -9.43 -3.82
CA LEU A 88 8.78 -8.51 -2.71
C LEU A 88 10.02 -7.63 -2.84
N ASP A 89 11.14 -8.19 -3.28
CA ASP A 89 12.36 -7.46 -3.54
C ASP A 89 12.17 -6.41 -4.65
N TYR A 90 11.48 -6.78 -5.74
CA TYR A 90 11.11 -5.85 -6.80
C TYR A 90 10.33 -4.64 -6.27
N TYR A 91 9.28 -4.86 -5.46
CA TYR A 91 8.46 -3.75 -4.94
C TYR A 91 9.11 -2.96 -3.80
N SER A 92 10.01 -3.59 -3.04
CA SER A 92 10.66 -2.99 -1.87
C SER A 92 12.02 -2.37 -2.18
N ASN A 93 12.60 -2.65 -3.35
CA ASN A 93 13.92 -2.20 -3.78
C ASN A 93 15.03 -2.62 -2.81
N GLY A 94 15.05 -3.89 -2.41
CA GLY A 94 16.08 -4.42 -1.53
C GLY A 94 15.88 -4.16 -0.04
N LEU A 95 14.66 -3.83 0.41
CA LEU A 95 14.43 -3.71 1.86
C LEU A 95 14.57 -5.09 2.54
N PRO A 96 15.13 -5.13 3.76
CA PRO A 96 15.18 -6.36 4.55
C PRO A 96 13.78 -6.96 4.74
N LEU A 97 13.64 -8.25 4.39
CA LEU A 97 12.43 -9.04 4.66
C LEU A 97 12.63 -9.77 5.98
N VAL A 98 11.78 -9.48 6.97
CA VAL A 98 11.91 -10.01 8.33
C VAL A 98 10.76 -10.97 8.61
N CYS A 99 11.08 -12.18 9.06
CA CYS A 99 10.12 -13.17 9.54
C CYS A 99 10.11 -13.14 11.07
N THR A 100 9.12 -12.47 11.67
CA THR A 100 9.08 -12.27 13.13
C THR A 100 8.42 -13.40 13.90
N MET A 101 7.55 -14.20 13.26
CA MET A 101 6.70 -15.16 13.96
C MET A 101 6.61 -16.51 13.23
N TYR A 102 6.55 -17.59 14.02
CA TYR A 102 6.22 -18.94 13.58
C TYR A 102 5.09 -19.48 14.47
N ALA A 103 3.96 -19.83 13.85
CA ALA A 103 2.75 -20.31 14.51
C ALA A 103 2.02 -21.33 13.60
N SER A 104 1.13 -22.14 14.17
CA SER A 104 0.35 -23.18 13.48
C SER A 104 -1.14 -22.88 13.44
#